data_AF-A0A1W6KUF2-F1
#
_entry.id   AF-A0A1W6KUF2-F1
#
_cell.length_a   1.000
_cell.length_b   1.000
_cell.length_c   1.000
_cell.angle_alpha   90.00
_cell.angle_beta   90.00
_cell.angle_gamma   90.00
#
_symmetry.space_group_name_H-M   'P 1'
#
loop_
_entity.id
_entity.type
_entity.pdbx_description
1 polymer ?
#
loop_
_entity_poly.entity_id
_entity_poly.type
_entity_poly.pdbx_seq_one_letter_code
_entity_poly.pdbx_strand_id
1 'polypeptide(L)'
;MTVKLTDLRDDIDAIVLDLRRERNDGEVPIDDAIARVRSNLGDKISATADQLIDLTLRKLIHDVSGRKRLSLALVGQTSLFGHYTGIPAMITTGRGKKRDTTKATFLEADTWLSAREKEDTEIRSKNEKFKHMVEELRPYMQGHTDTLEDAARRKFDMELASKKDLLTRG
;
A
#
# COMPACT_ATOMS: atom_id res chain seq x y z
N MET A 1 -29.93 -20.77 -17.40
CA MET A 1 -28.86 -19.89 -17.93
C MET A 1 -27.89 -19.61 -16.80
N THR A 2 -26.59 -19.82 -16.99
CA THR A 2 -25.58 -19.56 -15.96
C THR A 2 -25.30 -18.07 -15.90
N VAL A 3 -25.61 -17.42 -14.78
CA VAL A 3 -25.30 -16.00 -14.54
C VAL A 3 -23.79 -15.83 -14.44
N LYS A 4 -23.20 -14.90 -15.18
CA LYS A 4 -21.77 -14.62 -15.15
C LYS A 4 -21.46 -13.40 -14.29
N LEU A 5 -20.24 -13.36 -13.76
CA LEU A 5 -19.67 -12.19 -13.07
C LEU A 5 -19.76 -10.90 -13.89
N THR A 6 -19.65 -10.98 -15.23
CA THR A 6 -19.78 -9.83 -16.13
C THR A 6 -21.19 -9.24 -16.08
N ASP A 7 -22.20 -10.09 -16.06
CA ASP A 7 -23.60 -9.66 -16.03
C ASP A 7 -23.91 -8.98 -14.69
N LEU A 8 -23.40 -9.56 -13.59
CA LEU A 8 -23.52 -8.95 -12.26
C LEU A 8 -22.79 -7.59 -12.18
N ARG A 9 -21.63 -7.46 -12.81
CA ARG A 9 -20.87 -6.21 -12.85
C ARG A 9 -21.65 -5.11 -13.58
N ASP A 10 -22.19 -5.41 -14.76
CA ASP A 10 -22.92 -4.44 -15.57
C ASP A 10 -24.18 -3.94 -14.82
N ASP A 11 -24.87 -4.84 -14.09
CA ASP A 11 -26.01 -4.47 -13.25
C ASP A 11 -25.61 -3.60 -12.05
N ILE A 12 -24.45 -3.88 -11.42
CA ILE A 12 -23.91 -3.04 -10.34
C ILE A 12 -23.57 -1.65 -10.88
N ASP A 13 -22.94 -1.56 -12.05
CA ASP A 13 -22.60 -0.29 -12.69
C ASP A 13 -23.87 0.52 -12.99
N ALA A 14 -24.95 -0.12 -13.45
CA ALA A 14 -26.26 0.52 -13.64
C ALA A 14 -26.83 1.08 -12.33
N ILE A 15 -26.80 0.30 -11.23
CA ILE A 15 -27.26 0.76 -9.91
C ILE A 15 -26.45 1.96 -9.41
N VAL A 16 -25.13 1.93 -9.57
CA VAL A 16 -24.26 3.04 -9.15
C VAL A 16 -24.52 4.30 -9.98
N LEU A 17 -24.77 4.16 -11.29
CA LEU A 17 -25.15 5.27 -12.15
C LEU A 17 -26.50 5.87 -11.75
N ASP A 18 -27.48 5.05 -11.40
CA ASP A 18 -28.78 5.52 -10.93
C ASP A 18 -28.67 6.24 -9.58
N LEU A 19 -27.91 5.69 -8.63
CA LEU A 19 -27.63 6.36 -7.35
C LEU A 19 -26.94 7.71 -7.53
N ARG A 20 -26.02 7.82 -8.50
CA ARG A 20 -25.38 9.09 -8.86
C ARG A 20 -26.35 10.09 -9.50
N ARG A 21 -27.37 9.62 -10.22
CA ARG A 21 -28.39 10.49 -10.83
C ARG A 21 -29.45 10.94 -9.82
N GLU A 22 -29.77 10.09 -8.84
CA GLU A 22 -30.68 10.40 -7.74
C GLU A 22 -30.09 11.47 -6.80
N ARG A 23 -28.77 11.65 -6.78
CA ARG A 23 -28.06 12.61 -5.94
C ARG A 23 -27.43 13.75 -6.72
N ASN A 24 -27.67 14.98 -6.26
CA ASN A 24 -27.14 16.20 -6.89
C ASN A 24 -25.70 16.55 -6.46
N ASP A 25 -25.14 15.86 -5.46
CA ASP A 25 -23.78 16.10 -4.92
C ASP A 25 -22.70 15.26 -5.61
N GLY A 26 -23.08 14.27 -6.43
CA GLY A 26 -22.17 13.41 -7.18
C GLY A 26 -21.44 12.35 -6.34
N GLU A 27 -21.66 12.29 -5.02
CA GLU A 27 -21.06 11.30 -4.13
C GLU A 27 -22.05 10.20 -3.75
N VAL A 28 -21.68 8.96 -4.05
CA VAL A 28 -22.42 7.76 -3.61
C VAL A 28 -21.60 7.09 -2.50
N PRO A 29 -22.03 7.18 -1.23
CA PRO A 29 -21.47 6.43 -0.13
C PRO A 29 -21.50 4.95 -0.47
N ILE A 30 -20.39 4.28 -0.20
CA ILE A 30 -20.23 2.87 -0.58
C ILE A 30 -21.26 1.97 0.12
N ASP A 31 -21.66 2.32 1.35
CA ASP A 31 -22.65 1.58 2.12
C ASP A 31 -24.05 1.65 1.49
N ASP A 32 -24.43 2.81 0.96
CA ASP A 32 -25.71 3.00 0.24
C ASP A 32 -25.73 2.18 -1.05
N ALA A 33 -24.60 2.18 -1.78
CA ALA A 33 -24.44 1.35 -2.98
C ALA A 33 -24.54 -0.15 -2.65
N ILE A 34 -23.88 -0.60 -1.59
CA ILE A 34 -23.93 -2.00 -1.13
C ILE A 34 -25.35 -2.39 -0.74
N ALA A 35 -26.06 -1.55 0.01
CA ALA A 35 -27.44 -1.80 0.41
C ALA A 35 -28.36 -1.95 -0.81
N ARG A 36 -28.23 -1.06 -1.80
CA ARG A 36 -29.05 -1.11 -3.02
C ARG A 36 -28.71 -2.32 -3.90
N VAL A 37 -27.42 -2.63 -4.06
CA VAL A 37 -26.96 -3.82 -4.81
C VAL A 37 -27.49 -5.10 -4.16
N ARG A 38 -27.44 -5.21 -2.83
CA ARG A 38 -27.99 -6.38 -2.12
C ARG A 38 -29.50 -6.51 -2.28
N SER A 39 -30.21 -5.38 -2.21
CA SER A 39 -31.67 -5.37 -2.37
C SER A 39 -32.10 -5.75 -3.79
N ASN A 40 -31.38 -5.29 -4.81
CA ASN A 40 -31.81 -5.44 -6.21
C ASN A 40 -31.25 -6.70 -6.89
N LEU A 41 -30.06 -7.16 -6.48
CA LEU A 41 -29.31 -8.21 -7.17
C LEU A 41 -29.05 -9.45 -6.29
N GLY A 42 -29.77 -9.61 -5.17
CA GLY A 42 -29.57 -10.70 -4.20
C GLY A 42 -29.53 -12.10 -4.82
N ASP A 43 -30.43 -12.38 -5.77
CA ASP A 43 -30.48 -13.68 -6.46
C ASP A 43 -29.27 -13.90 -7.38
N LYS A 44 -28.82 -12.84 -8.09
CA LYS A 44 -27.63 -12.90 -8.97
C LYS A 44 -26.33 -13.01 -8.17
N ILE A 45 -26.25 -12.33 -7.02
CA ILE A 45 -25.14 -12.46 -6.06
C ILE A 45 -25.07 -13.91 -5.57
N SER A 46 -26.21 -14.49 -5.18
CA SER A 46 -26.27 -15.88 -4.73
C SER A 46 -25.86 -16.85 -5.84
N ALA A 47 -26.34 -16.64 -7.06
CA ALA A 47 -26.00 -17.47 -8.22
C ALA A 47 -24.52 -17.37 -8.66
N THR A 48 -23.82 -16.30 -8.28
CA THR A 48 -22.40 -16.05 -8.61
C THR A 48 -21.49 -16.13 -7.40
N ALA A 49 -21.98 -16.60 -6.25
CA ALA A 49 -21.26 -16.58 -4.98
C ALA A 49 -19.90 -17.27 -5.07
N ASP A 50 -19.81 -18.45 -5.67
CA ASP A 50 -18.54 -19.18 -5.84
C ASP A 50 -17.55 -18.40 -6.70
N GLN A 51 -18.02 -17.74 -7.77
CA GLN A 51 -17.18 -16.90 -8.63
C GLN A 51 -16.68 -15.65 -7.88
N LEU A 52 -17.53 -15.04 -7.04
CA LEU A 52 -17.16 -13.90 -6.18
C LEU A 52 -16.15 -14.32 -5.10
N ILE A 53 -16.33 -15.50 -4.50
CA ILE A 53 -15.39 -16.10 -3.55
C ILE A 53 -14.05 -16.32 -4.23
N ASP A 54 -14.03 -16.96 -5.39
CA ASP A 54 -12.79 -17.19 -6.15
C ASP A 54 -12.08 -15.89 -6.55
N LEU A 55 -12.83 -14.88 -6.98
CA LEU A 55 -12.27 -13.55 -7.29
C LEU A 55 -11.66 -12.90 -6.05
N THR A 56 -12.37 -12.98 -4.92
CA THR A 56 -11.92 -12.41 -3.64
C THR A 56 -10.71 -13.17 -3.12
N LEU A 57 -10.71 -14.50 -3.18
CA LEU A 57 -9.59 -15.34 -2.81
C LEU A 57 -8.39 -15.07 -3.71
N ARG A 58 -8.56 -14.94 -5.02
CA ARG A 58 -7.49 -14.54 -5.94
C ARG A 58 -6.94 -13.18 -5.56
N LYS A 59 -7.79 -12.19 -5.28
CA LYS A 59 -7.37 -10.85 -4.84
C LYS A 59 -6.60 -10.94 -3.52
N LEU A 60 -7.12 -11.63 -2.51
CA LEU A 60 -6.45 -11.86 -1.23
C LEU A 60 -5.13 -12.63 -1.38
N ILE A 61 -5.10 -13.66 -2.24
CA ILE A 61 -3.88 -14.40 -2.57
C ILE A 61 -2.90 -13.49 -3.29
N HIS A 62 -3.34 -12.59 -4.18
CA HIS A 62 -2.49 -11.59 -4.79
C HIS A 62 -2.01 -10.55 -3.77
N ASP A 63 -2.83 -10.16 -2.80
CA ASP A 63 -2.45 -9.24 -1.73
C ASP A 63 -1.45 -9.89 -0.76
N VAL A 64 -1.61 -11.19 -0.47
CA VAL A 64 -0.74 -11.98 0.40
C VAL A 64 0.55 -12.42 -0.31
N SER A 65 0.43 -12.89 -1.55
CA SER A 65 1.55 -13.38 -2.38
C SER A 65 2.30 -12.25 -3.09
N GLY A 66 1.62 -11.13 -3.34
CA GLY A 66 2.19 -9.89 -3.86
C GLY A 66 3.22 -9.25 -2.93
N ARG A 67 3.29 -9.67 -1.66
CA ARG A 67 4.41 -9.38 -0.75
C ARG A 67 5.77 -9.82 -1.29
N LYS A 68 5.84 -10.73 -2.28
CA LYS A 68 7.08 -11.13 -2.97
C LYS A 68 7.27 -10.52 -4.36
N ARG A 69 6.27 -9.86 -4.96
CA ARG A 69 6.32 -9.25 -6.30
C ARG A 69 6.11 -7.73 -6.27
N LEU A 70 6.74 -7.07 -5.29
CA LEU A 70 7.07 -5.66 -5.32
C LEU A 70 7.86 -5.35 -6.60
N SER A 71 7.22 -4.84 -7.65
CA SER A 71 7.97 -4.09 -8.67
C SER A 71 7.17 -3.13 -9.52
N LEU A 72 5.90 -3.33 -9.85
CA LEU A 72 5.30 -2.54 -10.93
C LEU A 72 3.87 -2.11 -10.62
N ALA A 73 3.71 -0.80 -10.49
CA ALA A 73 2.47 -0.03 -10.50
C ALA A 73 1.70 0.07 -9.18
N LEU A 74 2.24 0.88 -8.26
CA LEU A 74 1.54 2.07 -7.75
C LEU A 74 0.01 2.08 -7.94
N VAL A 75 -0.76 1.46 -7.06
CA VAL A 75 -2.06 2.00 -6.61
C VAL A 75 -2.34 1.52 -5.18
N GLY A 76 -2.18 2.41 -4.20
CA GLY A 76 -2.96 2.33 -2.96
C GLY A 76 -2.33 1.74 -1.70
N GLN A 77 -1.08 2.10 -1.40
CA GLN A 77 -0.54 2.23 -0.03
C GLN A 77 -0.96 1.24 1.08
N THR A 78 -0.20 0.17 1.26
CA THR A 78 0.46 -0.09 2.56
C THR A 78 1.94 -0.22 2.30
N SER A 79 2.53 0.97 2.21
CA SER A 79 3.95 1.22 2.21
C SER A 79 4.59 0.62 3.45
N LEU A 80 5.87 0.22 3.39
CA LEU A 80 6.74 0.17 4.57
C LEU A 80 6.64 1.45 5.42
N PHE A 81 6.17 2.53 4.81
CA PHE A 81 5.99 3.86 5.35
C PHE A 81 4.57 4.21 5.80
N GLY A 82 3.72 3.25 6.16
CA GLY A 82 2.58 3.56 7.03
C GLY A 82 3.03 4.30 8.31
N HIS A 83 4.28 4.09 8.73
CA HIS A 83 4.96 4.76 9.84
C HIS A 83 5.70 6.06 9.45
N TYR A 84 6.00 6.29 8.18
CA TYR A 84 6.85 7.40 7.73
C TYR A 84 6.20 8.23 6.62
N THR A 85 5.57 9.36 6.97
CA THR A 85 4.95 10.23 5.96
C THR A 85 5.97 11.17 5.32
N GLY A 86 5.82 11.49 4.04
CA GLY A 86 6.62 12.54 3.37
C GLY A 86 8.04 12.13 2.94
N ILE A 87 8.25 10.84 2.65
CA ILE A 87 9.51 10.33 2.10
C ILE A 87 9.37 10.16 0.58
N PRO A 88 10.38 10.53 -0.23
CA PRO A 88 10.34 10.32 -1.66
C PRO A 88 10.18 8.84 -2.00
N ALA A 89 9.32 8.52 -2.96
CA ALA A 89 9.11 7.14 -3.41
C ALA A 89 10.33 6.55 -4.14
N MET A 90 11.11 7.41 -4.80
CA MET A 90 12.27 7.03 -5.59
C MET A 90 13.45 7.95 -5.26
N ILE A 91 14.63 7.38 -5.12
CA ILE A 91 15.89 8.11 -5.03
C ILE A 91 16.78 7.83 -6.24
N THR A 92 17.66 8.77 -6.56
CA THR A 92 18.63 8.63 -7.65
C THR A 92 19.92 8.04 -7.09
N THR A 93 20.31 6.83 -7.49
CA THR A 93 21.52 6.15 -7.00
C THR A 93 22.74 6.35 -7.90
N GLY A 94 22.55 7.03 -9.04
CA GLY A 94 23.62 7.37 -9.98
C GLY A 94 23.07 8.08 -11.22
N ARG A 95 23.94 8.42 -12.18
CA ARG A 95 23.55 9.14 -13.39
C ARG A 95 22.47 8.36 -14.17
N GLY A 96 21.26 8.92 -14.23
CA GLY A 96 20.11 8.32 -14.91
C GLY A 96 19.49 7.10 -14.22
N LYS A 97 20.00 6.68 -13.05
CA LYS A 97 19.48 5.51 -12.33
C LYS A 97 18.64 5.94 -11.14
N LYS A 98 17.34 5.65 -11.23
CA LYS A 98 16.39 5.79 -10.12
C LYS A 98 16.15 4.42 -9.50
N ARG A 99 16.06 4.37 -8.19
CA ARG A 99 15.73 3.17 -7.42
C ARG A 99 14.60 3.51 -6.45
N ASP A 100 13.74 2.53 -6.19
CA ASP A 100 12.74 2.63 -5.13
C ASP A 100 13.46 2.84 -3.79
N THR A 101 13.02 3.85 -3.04
CA THR A 101 13.63 4.22 -1.75
C THR A 101 13.66 3.04 -0.78
N THR A 102 12.64 2.16 -0.79
CA THR A 102 12.59 0.97 0.08
C THR A 102 13.70 -0.04 -0.26
N LYS A 103 14.09 -0.11 -1.54
CA LYS A 103 15.09 -1.03 -2.06
C LYS A 103 16.50 -0.45 -2.07
N ALA A 104 16.67 0.79 -1.64
CA ALA A 104 17.98 1.41 -1.52
C ALA A 104 18.75 0.81 -0.35
N THR A 105 20.06 0.66 -0.53
CA THR A 105 20.97 0.39 0.59
C THR A 105 21.19 1.67 1.42
N PHE A 106 21.67 1.52 2.65
CA PHE A 106 22.04 2.66 3.49
C PHE A 106 23.09 3.56 2.80
N LEU A 107 24.07 2.97 2.11
CA LEU A 107 25.08 3.72 1.37
C LEU A 107 24.47 4.59 0.26
N GLU A 108 23.50 4.05 -0.48
CA GLU A 108 22.80 4.78 -1.54
C GLU A 108 21.91 5.90 -0.98
N ALA A 109 21.24 5.64 0.15
CA ALA A 109 20.45 6.64 0.86
C ALA A 109 21.34 7.78 1.37
N ASP A 110 22.46 7.47 2.02
CA ASP A 110 23.43 8.43 2.55
C ASP A 110 24.02 9.29 1.42
N THR A 111 24.35 8.67 0.28
CA THR A 111 24.87 9.38 -0.90
C THR A 111 23.82 10.33 -1.48
N TRP A 112 22.56 9.90 -1.56
CA TRP A 112 21.47 10.73 -2.06
C TRP A 112 21.17 11.92 -1.14
N LEU A 113 21.17 11.69 0.18
CA LEU A 113 21.00 12.72 1.20
C LEU A 113 22.14 13.74 1.17
N SER A 114 23.39 13.26 1.12
CA SER A 114 24.59 14.11 1.08
C SER A 114 24.64 14.99 -0.17
N ALA A 115 24.19 14.48 -1.32
CA ALA A 115 24.11 15.26 -2.55
C ALA A 115 23.13 16.44 -2.44
N ARG A 116 22.08 16.29 -1.63
CA ARG A 116 20.99 17.27 -1.45
C ARG A 116 21.15 18.15 -0.22
N GLU A 117 22.09 17.84 0.67
CA GLU A 117 22.38 18.66 1.85
C GLU A 117 22.99 20.02 1.48
N LYS A 118 23.57 20.13 0.27
CA LYS A 118 24.13 21.36 -0.31
C LYS A 118 23.12 22.16 -1.14
N GLU A 119 21.91 21.65 -1.33
CA GLU A 119 20.84 22.34 -2.06
C GLU A 119 20.10 23.33 -1.13
N ASP A 120 19.22 24.17 -1.71
CA ASP A 120 18.49 25.21 -0.99
C ASP A 120 17.80 24.71 0.29
N THR A 121 17.66 25.61 1.27
CA THR A 121 17.06 25.34 2.59
C THR A 121 15.68 24.66 2.52
N GLU A 122 14.89 24.97 1.49
CA GLU A 122 13.57 24.38 1.27
C GLU A 122 13.65 22.91 0.82
N ILE A 123 14.70 22.54 0.07
CA ILE A 123 14.92 21.16 -0.36
C ILE A 123 15.44 20.33 0.81
N ARG A 124 16.33 20.92 1.62
CA ARG A 124 16.82 20.29 2.85
C ARG A 124 15.69 19.94 3.81
N SER A 125 14.77 20.87 4.08
CA SER A 125 13.64 20.64 5.00
C SER A 125 12.68 19.56 4.50
N LYS A 126 12.49 19.42 3.17
CA LYS A 126 11.71 18.33 2.56
C LYS A 126 12.35 16.96 2.73
N ASN A 127 13.67 16.89 2.95
CA ASN A 127 14.42 15.64 3.06
C ASN A 127 14.71 15.21 4.51
N GLU A 128 14.44 16.07 5.51
CA GLU A 128 14.66 15.76 6.93
C GLU A 128 13.93 14.49 7.38
N LYS A 129 12.70 14.25 6.87
CA LYS A 129 11.95 13.04 7.20
C LYS A 129 12.61 11.76 6.67
N PHE A 130 13.21 11.84 5.48
CA PHE A 130 13.94 10.72 4.92
C PHE A 130 15.24 10.47 5.71
N LYS A 131 15.96 11.52 6.09
CA LYS A 131 17.13 11.44 6.97
C LYS A 131 16.79 10.80 8.30
N HIS A 132 15.74 11.26 8.97
CA HIS A 132 15.28 10.69 10.23
C HIS A 132 14.96 9.20 10.12
N MET A 133 14.25 8.79 9.06
CA MET A 133 13.96 7.39 8.82
C MET A 133 15.23 6.55 8.64
N VAL A 134 16.20 7.02 7.84
CA VAL A 134 17.46 6.30 7.63
C VAL A 134 18.19 6.11 8.96
N GLU A 135 18.24 7.14 9.81
CA GLU A 135 18.85 7.02 11.15
C GLU A 135 18.07 6.09 12.09
N GLU A 136 16.74 6.12 12.06
CA GLU A 136 15.92 5.24 12.89
C GLU A 136 16.05 3.76 12.50
N LEU A 137 16.29 3.49 11.21
CA LEU A 137 16.49 2.13 10.69
C LEU A 137 17.92 1.64 10.82
N ARG A 138 18.90 2.53 11.00
CA ARG A 138 20.34 2.20 11.05
C ARG A 138 20.70 1.13 12.10
N PRO A 139 20.13 1.12 13.32
CA PRO A 139 20.39 0.08 14.31
C PRO A 139 19.96 -1.33 13.88
N TYR A 140 19.06 -1.44 12.90
CA TYR A 140 18.52 -2.71 12.40
C TYR A 140 19.23 -3.20 11.12
N MET A 141 20.31 -2.53 10.71
CA MET A 141 21.19 -2.99 9.63
C MET A 141 22.09 -4.13 10.12
N GLN A 142 22.15 -5.23 9.38
CA GLN A 142 23.02 -6.38 9.68
C GLN A 142 24.22 -6.46 8.72
N GLY A 143 24.09 -5.93 7.51
CA GLY A 143 25.18 -5.89 6.53
C GLY A 143 25.08 -4.73 5.54
N HIS A 144 26.18 -4.47 4.82
CA HIS A 144 26.27 -3.35 3.87
C HIS A 144 25.39 -3.49 2.63
N THR A 145 24.93 -4.71 2.34
CA THR A 145 24.00 -4.99 1.23
C THR A 145 22.54 -4.88 1.66
N ASP A 146 22.27 -4.67 2.95
CA ASP A 146 20.91 -4.59 3.45
C ASP A 146 20.23 -3.33 2.91
N THR A 147 18.97 -3.53 2.52
CA THR A 147 18.11 -2.43 2.10
C THR A 147 17.40 -1.80 3.29
N LEU A 148 16.88 -0.59 3.08
CA LEU A 148 16.02 0.08 4.07
C LEU A 148 14.78 -0.77 4.41
N GLU A 149 14.25 -1.54 3.46
CA GLU A 149 13.18 -2.50 3.72
C GLU A 149 13.60 -3.63 4.66
N ASP A 150 14.79 -4.20 4.48
CA ASP A 150 15.27 -5.32 5.32
C ASP A 150 15.42 -4.88 6.78
N ALA A 151 15.98 -3.68 7.00
CA ALA A 151 16.10 -3.08 8.32
C ALA A 151 14.72 -2.75 8.94
N ALA A 152 13.80 -2.17 8.16
CA ALA A 152 12.46 -1.85 8.62
C ALA A 152 11.65 -3.09 9.01
N ARG A 153 11.75 -4.18 8.23
CA ARG A 153 11.10 -5.45 8.59
C ARG A 153 11.57 -5.96 9.95
N ARG A 154 12.89 -5.97 10.18
CA ARG A 154 13.47 -6.41 11.46
C ARG A 154 13.01 -5.53 12.63
N LYS A 155 12.96 -4.21 12.45
CA LYS A 155 12.40 -3.28 13.44
C LYS A 155 10.96 -3.64 13.81
N PHE A 156 10.09 -3.80 12.81
CA PHE A 156 8.69 -4.10 13.06
C PHE A 156 8.48 -5.48 13.69
N ASP A 157 9.27 -6.48 13.30
CA ASP A 157 9.22 -7.82 13.91
C ASP A 157 9.59 -7.75 15.41
N MET A 158 10.60 -6.95 15.78
CA MET A 158 10.99 -6.72 17.17
C MET A 158 9.93 -5.96 17.97
N GLU A 159 9.33 -4.92 17.40
CA GLU A 159 8.26 -4.14 18.04
C GLU A 159 7.00 -5.00 18.26
N LEU A 160 6.68 -5.90 17.32
CA LEU A 160 5.54 -6.79 17.41
C LEU A 160 5.75 -7.89 18.47
N ALA A 161 6.98 -8.40 18.59
CA ALA A 161 7.36 -9.35 19.65
C ALA A 161 7.27 -8.70 21.04
N SER A 162 7.81 -7.48 21.19
CA SER A 162 7.75 -6.72 22.45
C SER A 162 6.30 -6.43 22.89
N LYS A 163 5.41 -6.10 21.95
CA LYS A 163 3.97 -5.90 22.23
C LYS A 163 3.25 -7.19 22.64
N LYS A 164 3.62 -8.35 22.11
CA LYS A 164 3.02 -9.64 22.50
C LYS A 164 3.42 -10.02 23.93
N ASP A 165 4.68 -9.82 24.30
CA ASP A 165 5.16 -10.11 25.66
C ASP A 165 4.45 -9.27 26.73
N LEU A 166 4.12 -8.02 26.41
CA LEU A 166 3.33 -7.12 27.26
C LEU A 166 1.88 -7.58 27.47
N LEU A 167 1.27 -8.24 26.47
CA LEU A 167 -0.12 -8.73 26.55
C LEU A 167 -0.25 -10.08 27.25
N THR A 168 0.84 -10.85 27.34
CA THR A 168 0.88 -12.16 28.05
C THR A 168 1.25 -12.05 29.53
N ARG A 169 1.64 -10.86 30.01
CA ARG A 169 2.05 -10.60 31.40
C ARG A 169 1.10 -9.69 32.19
N GLY A 170 -0.05 -9.33 31.61
CA GLY A 170 -1.14 -8.61 32.30
C GLY A 170 -2.30 -9.54 32.59
#